data_AF-A0A0F6W6M7-F1
#
_entry.id   AF-A0A0F6W6M7-F1
#
_cell.length_a   1.000
_cell.length_b   1.000
_cell.length_c   1.000
_cell.angle_alpha   90.00
_cell.angle_beta   90.00
_cell.angle_gamma   90.00
#
_symmetry.space_group_name_H-M   'P 1'
#
loop_
_entity.id
_entity.type
_entity.pdbx_description
1 polymer ?
#
loop_
_entity_poly.entity_id
_entity_poly.type
_entity_poly.pdbx_seq_one_letter_code
_entity_poly.pdbx_strand_id
1 'polypeptide(L)'
;MTHARITTLALSIALSMLVGCGGGGARAALQVQQYPGDYNASPRRLESLAREYENTFGCTEADSISIVGMGPGVYAVSGCNAMRDYMLGCRPGGYGQICDWTAMPDLAQQAAVDLNCGPQYIDVQLGVQGQRVAEGCGYRAVYMMRCGGTCSWVLSAPVMQATPTEQGGGGSYTY
;
A
#
# COMPACT_ATOMS: atom_id res chain seq x y z
N MET A 1 7.39 -81.98 -21.93
CA MET A 1 6.87 -80.64 -22.29
C MET A 1 6.47 -79.93 -21.01
N THR A 2 7.34 -79.08 -20.46
CA THR A 2 7.02 -78.22 -19.31
C THR A 2 8.00 -77.06 -19.33
N HIS A 3 7.46 -75.84 -19.34
CA HIS A 3 8.10 -74.61 -19.78
C HIS A 3 8.95 -73.96 -18.68
N ALA A 4 10.13 -73.47 -19.06
CA ALA A 4 10.96 -72.58 -18.26
C ALA A 4 10.27 -71.22 -18.09
N ARG A 5 10.23 -70.69 -16.85
CA ARG A 5 9.81 -69.30 -16.59
C ARG A 5 11.01 -68.49 -16.14
N ILE A 6 11.33 -67.51 -16.98
CA ILE A 6 12.40 -66.53 -16.85
C ILE A 6 12.01 -65.50 -15.80
N THR A 7 12.93 -65.24 -14.86
CA THR A 7 12.78 -64.30 -13.76
C THR A 7 13.27 -62.93 -14.21
N THR A 8 12.36 -61.98 -14.44
CA THR A 8 12.70 -60.58 -14.74
C THR A 8 12.58 -59.75 -13.47
N LEU A 9 13.73 -59.39 -12.87
CA LEU A 9 13.85 -58.41 -11.80
C LEU A 9 13.81 -57.00 -12.41
N ALA A 10 12.69 -56.31 -12.26
CA ALA A 10 12.57 -54.90 -12.59
C ALA A 10 13.06 -54.05 -11.39
N LEU A 11 14.21 -53.42 -11.56
CA LEU A 11 14.83 -52.51 -10.59
C LEU A 11 14.21 -51.12 -10.75
N SER A 12 13.18 -50.80 -9.96
CA SER A 12 12.54 -49.49 -9.96
C SER A 12 13.35 -48.48 -9.14
N ILE A 13 14.21 -47.71 -9.81
CA ILE A 13 14.87 -46.53 -9.22
C ILE A 13 13.86 -45.39 -9.23
N ALA A 14 13.20 -45.17 -8.10
CA ALA A 14 12.36 -44.00 -7.89
C ALA A 14 13.25 -42.75 -7.73
N LEU A 15 13.42 -42.02 -8.83
CA LEU A 15 14.08 -40.72 -8.86
C LEU A 15 13.09 -39.68 -8.31
N SER A 16 13.05 -39.54 -6.99
CA SER A 16 12.30 -38.48 -6.31
C SER A 16 12.94 -37.13 -6.62
N MET A 17 12.41 -36.45 -7.64
CA MET A 17 12.68 -35.03 -7.86
C MET A 17 12.07 -34.25 -6.70
N LEU A 18 12.88 -34.00 -5.66
CA LEU A 18 12.65 -32.92 -4.74
C LEU A 18 12.80 -31.61 -5.52
N VAL A 19 11.69 -31.15 -6.12
CA VAL A 19 11.56 -29.77 -6.57
C VAL A 19 11.46 -28.91 -5.32
N GLY A 20 12.62 -28.64 -4.71
CA GLY A 20 12.80 -27.52 -3.81
C GLY A 20 13.05 -26.27 -4.65
N CYS A 21 12.20 -25.26 -4.48
CA CYS A 21 12.54 -23.84 -4.40
C CYS A 21 11.31 -22.99 -4.80
N GLY A 22 10.65 -22.46 -3.79
CA GLY A 22 9.56 -21.51 -3.97
C GLY A 22 8.84 -21.28 -2.65
N GLY A 23 9.59 -21.02 -1.58
CA GLY A 23 9.05 -20.52 -0.32
C GLY A 23 8.52 -19.10 -0.51
N GLY A 24 7.44 -18.95 -1.28
CA GLY A 24 6.59 -17.79 -1.19
C GLY A 24 5.75 -17.97 0.05
N GLY A 25 6.22 -17.45 1.19
CA GLY A 25 5.28 -17.12 2.27
C GLY A 25 4.15 -16.30 1.65
N ALA A 26 2.90 -16.62 1.96
CA ALA A 26 1.83 -15.91 1.30
C ALA A 26 1.89 -14.43 1.71
N ARG A 27 1.51 -13.58 0.77
CA ARG A 27 1.59 -12.13 0.90
C ARG A 27 0.20 -11.56 0.79
N ALA A 28 0.02 -10.35 1.31
CA ALA A 28 -1.21 -9.62 1.07
C ALA A 28 -1.40 -9.46 -0.45
N ALA A 29 -2.66 -9.51 -0.90
CA ALA A 29 -2.96 -9.30 -2.31
C ALA A 29 -2.58 -7.87 -2.71
N LEU A 30 -1.66 -7.71 -3.67
CA LEU A 30 -1.11 -6.42 -4.07
C LEU A 30 -1.82 -5.86 -5.31
N GLN A 31 -2.38 -4.66 -5.18
CA GLN A 31 -2.92 -3.86 -6.28
C GLN A 31 -2.06 -2.62 -6.48
N VAL A 32 -1.71 -2.31 -7.72
CA VAL A 32 -0.82 -1.19 -8.03
C VAL A 32 -1.37 -0.34 -9.17
N GLN A 33 -1.52 0.95 -8.90
CA GLN A 33 -1.79 2.00 -9.88
C GLN A 33 -0.59 2.94 -9.91
N GLN A 34 0.29 2.77 -10.91
CA GLN A 34 1.49 3.60 -11.06
C GLN A 34 1.15 5.00 -11.60
N TYR A 35 1.91 6.01 -11.17
CA TYR A 35 1.79 7.35 -11.72
C TYR A 35 2.33 7.38 -13.17
N PRO A 36 1.57 7.91 -14.15
CA PRO A 36 2.03 7.97 -15.53
C PRO A 36 3.35 8.74 -15.68
N GLY A 37 4.33 8.12 -16.36
CA GLY A 37 5.62 8.75 -16.63
C GLY A 37 6.63 8.68 -15.48
N ASP A 38 6.31 8.02 -14.35
CA ASP A 38 7.29 7.78 -13.29
C ASP A 38 8.13 6.53 -13.58
N TYR A 39 9.23 6.71 -14.30
CA TYR A 39 10.15 5.62 -14.66
C TYR A 39 11.01 5.11 -13.49
N ASN A 40 11.07 5.85 -12.38
CA ASN A 40 11.89 5.47 -11.23
C ASN A 40 11.17 4.43 -10.37
N ALA A 41 9.85 4.41 -10.36
CA ALA A 41 9.06 3.40 -9.66
C ALA A 41 8.86 2.11 -10.49
N SER A 42 9.94 1.34 -10.69
CA SER A 42 9.84 0.05 -11.38
C SER A 42 8.99 -0.96 -10.59
N PRO A 43 8.41 -2.00 -11.24
CA PRO A 43 7.62 -3.02 -10.55
C PRO A 43 8.32 -3.64 -9.35
N ARG A 44 9.63 -3.93 -9.47
CA ARG A 44 10.44 -4.47 -8.35
C ARG A 44 10.53 -3.51 -7.16
N ARG A 45 10.56 -2.20 -7.40
CA ARG A 45 10.58 -1.18 -6.33
C ARG A 45 9.22 -1.06 -5.67
N LEU A 46 8.13 -1.15 -6.44
CA LEU A 46 6.76 -1.16 -5.91
C LEU A 46 6.50 -2.41 -5.06
N GLU A 47 7.05 -3.57 -5.45
CA GLU A 47 7.07 -4.77 -4.59
C GLU A 47 7.93 -4.58 -3.32
N SER A 48 9.02 -3.80 -3.40
CA SER A 48 9.82 -3.45 -2.22
C SER A 48 9.04 -2.54 -1.27
N LEU A 49 8.27 -1.58 -1.81
CA LEU A 49 7.39 -0.71 -1.05
C LEU A 49 6.31 -1.51 -0.32
N ALA A 50 5.65 -2.43 -1.03
CA ALA A 50 4.66 -3.32 -0.43
C ALA A 50 5.24 -4.09 0.76
N ARG A 51 6.45 -4.65 0.61
CA ARG A 51 7.13 -5.37 1.70
C ARG A 51 7.49 -4.48 2.88
N GLU A 52 7.96 -3.27 2.63
CA GLU A 52 8.24 -2.29 3.69
C GLU A 52 6.97 -1.95 4.48
N TYR A 53 5.86 -1.75 3.75
CA TYR A 53 4.55 -1.50 4.33
C TYR A 53 4.04 -2.70 5.15
N GLU A 54 4.11 -3.92 4.60
CA GLU A 54 3.73 -5.16 5.29
C GLU A 54 4.45 -5.31 6.62
N ASN A 55 5.77 -5.12 6.60
CA ASN A 55 6.60 -5.23 7.79
C ASN A 55 6.28 -4.16 8.84
N THR A 56 5.90 -2.96 8.40
CA THR A 56 5.60 -1.83 9.29
C THR A 56 4.24 -1.99 9.98
N PHE A 57 3.24 -2.50 9.26
CA PHE A 57 1.85 -2.54 9.74
C PHE A 57 1.35 -3.95 10.11
N GLY A 58 2.21 -4.97 10.02
CA GLY A 58 1.87 -6.33 10.44
C GLY A 58 0.78 -6.98 9.58
N CYS A 59 0.82 -6.72 8.28
CA CYS A 59 -0.12 -7.29 7.32
C CYS A 59 -0.09 -8.82 7.33
N THR A 60 -1.26 -9.42 7.12
CA THR A 60 -1.45 -10.87 7.00
C THR A 60 -1.77 -11.28 5.56
N GLU A 61 -1.72 -12.58 5.28
CA GLU A 61 -2.06 -13.15 3.97
C GLU A 61 -3.52 -12.90 3.55
N ALA A 62 -4.40 -12.61 4.51
CA ALA A 62 -5.81 -12.30 4.26
C ALA A 62 -6.03 -10.82 3.87
N ASP A 63 -5.03 -9.96 4.07
CA ASP A 63 -5.14 -8.54 3.78
C ASP A 63 -4.91 -8.26 2.29
N SER A 64 -5.38 -7.10 1.85
CA SER A 64 -5.07 -6.54 0.54
C SER A 64 -4.37 -5.20 0.69
N ILE A 65 -3.31 -4.98 -0.09
CA ILE A 65 -2.56 -3.73 -0.15
C ILE A 65 -2.83 -3.05 -1.49
N SER A 66 -3.14 -1.76 -1.45
CA SER A 66 -3.28 -0.92 -2.62
C SER A 66 -2.18 0.15 -2.63
N ILE A 67 -1.49 0.27 -3.76
CA ILE A 67 -0.48 1.30 -4.02
C ILE A 67 -0.99 2.22 -5.12
N VAL A 68 -1.10 3.51 -4.85
CA VAL A 68 -1.58 4.52 -5.81
C VAL A 68 -0.54 5.63 -5.96
N GLY A 69 -0.05 5.83 -7.18
CA GLY A 69 0.84 6.93 -7.53
C GLY A 69 0.11 8.26 -7.51
N MET A 70 0.52 9.17 -6.62
CA MET A 70 -0.08 10.50 -6.45
C MET A 70 0.65 11.59 -7.22
N GLY A 71 1.91 11.34 -7.57
CA GLY A 71 2.77 12.24 -8.31
C GLY A 71 4.13 11.59 -8.60
N PRO A 72 5.05 12.30 -9.28
CA PRO A 72 6.37 11.78 -9.56
C PRO A 72 7.11 11.37 -8.27
N GLY A 73 7.41 10.08 -8.13
CA GLY A 73 8.10 9.54 -6.96
C GLY A 73 7.28 9.54 -5.67
N VAL A 74 5.96 9.73 -5.71
CA VAL A 74 5.12 9.75 -4.50
C VAL A 74 3.95 8.79 -4.60
N TYR A 75 3.82 7.94 -3.58
CA TYR A 75 2.89 6.82 -3.57
C TYR A 75 2.11 6.76 -2.27
N ALA A 76 0.79 6.63 -2.38
CA ALA A 76 -0.09 6.26 -1.30
C ALA A 76 -0.10 4.74 -1.17
N VAL A 77 0.03 4.22 0.04
CA VAL A 77 -0.16 2.80 0.33
C VAL A 77 -1.25 2.67 1.38
N SER A 78 -2.25 1.83 1.11
CA SER A 78 -3.33 1.53 2.06
C SER A 78 -3.59 0.03 2.13
N GLY A 79 -4.12 -0.41 3.27
CA GLY A 79 -4.34 -1.81 3.59
C GLY A 79 -3.98 -2.09 5.04
N CYS A 80 -4.36 -3.27 5.55
CA CYS A 80 -3.99 -3.70 6.90
C CYS A 80 -4.41 -2.70 7.99
N ASN A 81 -5.58 -2.08 7.80
CA ASN A 81 -6.16 -1.05 8.68
C ASN A 81 -5.31 0.23 8.85
N ALA A 82 -4.39 0.49 7.92
CA ALA A 82 -3.58 1.69 7.92
C ALA A 82 -3.55 2.32 6.52
N MET A 83 -3.05 3.55 6.49
CA MET A 83 -2.67 4.24 5.27
C MET A 83 -1.39 5.02 5.54
N ARG A 84 -0.46 4.98 4.58
CA ARG A 84 0.79 5.73 4.66
C ARG A 84 1.25 6.21 3.30
N ASP A 85 1.80 7.40 3.27
CA ASP A 85 2.39 7.99 2.07
C ASP A 85 3.90 7.82 2.08
N TYR A 86 4.48 7.50 0.92
CA TYR A 86 5.91 7.28 0.74
C TYR A 86 6.45 8.08 -0.42
N MET A 87 7.70 8.50 -0.28
CA MET A 87 8.49 9.12 -1.33
C MET A 87 9.60 8.18 -1.79
N LEU A 88 9.84 8.13 -3.09
CA LEU A 88 11.00 7.48 -3.69
C LEU A 88 12.13 8.49 -3.85
N GLY A 89 13.14 8.41 -2.99
CA GLY A 89 14.37 9.20 -3.12
C GLY A 89 15.41 8.42 -3.91
N CYS A 90 15.93 8.98 -5.01
CA CYS A 90 17.02 8.37 -5.79
C CYS A 90 18.29 9.21 -5.69
N ARG A 91 19.43 8.55 -5.50
CA ARG A 91 20.78 9.15 -5.50
C ARG A 91 21.73 8.42 -6.46
N PRO A 92 22.76 9.10 -6.99
CA PRO A 92 23.82 8.43 -7.75
C PRO A 92 24.52 7.37 -6.90
N GLY A 93 24.77 6.21 -7.50
CA GLY A 93 25.57 5.11 -6.95
C GLY A 93 26.60 4.61 -7.96
N GLY A 94 27.51 3.75 -7.53
CA GLY A 94 28.65 3.30 -8.35
C GLY A 94 28.29 2.59 -9.67
N TYR A 95 27.10 1.98 -9.75
CA TYR A 95 26.64 1.24 -10.93
C TYR A 95 25.23 1.63 -11.38
N GLY A 96 24.76 2.85 -11.05
CA GLY A 96 23.43 3.34 -11.38
C GLY A 96 22.81 4.16 -10.27
N GLN A 97 21.49 4.33 -10.28
CA GLN A 97 20.77 5.03 -9.21
C GLN A 97 20.37 4.07 -8.09
N ILE A 98 20.67 4.47 -6.85
CA ILE A 98 20.18 3.82 -5.64
C ILE A 98 18.92 4.58 -5.24
N CYS A 99 17.78 3.89 -5.18
CA CYS A 99 16.51 4.48 -4.81
C CYS A 99 15.96 3.79 -3.57
N ASP A 100 15.55 4.59 -2.59
CA ASP A 100 15.05 4.13 -1.30
C ASP A 100 13.68 4.77 -1.05
N TRP A 101 12.78 4.02 -0.43
CA TRP A 101 11.49 4.54 0.02
C TRP A 101 11.68 5.28 1.34
N THR A 102 10.93 6.36 1.51
CA THR A 102 10.91 7.12 2.76
C THR A 102 9.47 7.44 3.09
N ALA A 103 9.00 6.96 4.23
CA ALA A 103 7.69 7.30 4.75
C ALA A 103 7.59 8.82 4.98
N MET A 104 6.54 9.43 4.45
CA MET A 104 6.19 10.81 4.77
C MET A 104 5.74 10.91 6.24
N PRO A 105 5.78 12.11 6.85
CA PRO A 105 5.18 12.34 8.15
C PRO A 105 3.72 11.89 8.21
N ASP A 106 3.30 11.38 9.36
CA ASP A 106 1.94 10.89 9.56
C ASP A 106 0.94 12.05 9.50
N LEU A 107 0.05 12.03 8.52
CA LEU A 107 -0.96 13.08 8.38
C LEU A 107 -1.96 13.06 9.54
N ALA A 108 -2.25 11.90 10.14
CA ALA A 108 -3.16 11.83 11.28
C ALA A 108 -2.60 12.61 12.49
N GLN A 109 -1.27 12.58 12.68
CA GLN A 109 -0.61 13.35 13.76
C GLN A 109 -0.63 14.85 13.51
N GLN A 110 -0.43 15.28 12.27
CA GLN A 110 -0.54 16.69 11.92
C GLN A 110 -1.98 17.18 12.06
N ALA A 111 -2.94 16.42 11.52
CA ALA A 111 -4.35 16.78 11.57
C ALA A 111 -4.93 16.75 12.98
N ALA A 112 -4.40 15.92 13.88
CA ALA A 112 -4.75 15.95 15.30
C ALA A 112 -4.57 17.34 15.92
N VAL A 113 -3.48 18.04 15.56
CA VAL A 113 -3.21 19.40 16.04
C VAL A 113 -4.20 20.39 15.41
N ASP A 114 -4.36 20.34 14.09
CA ASP A 114 -5.22 21.28 13.36
C ASP A 114 -6.71 21.13 13.73
N LEU A 115 -7.16 19.92 14.03
CA LEU A 115 -8.54 19.60 14.43
C LEU A 115 -8.75 19.61 15.95
N ASN A 116 -7.72 19.89 16.74
CA ASN A 116 -7.73 19.84 18.20
C ASN A 116 -8.33 18.51 18.73
N CYS A 117 -7.83 17.40 18.20
CA CYS A 117 -8.36 16.05 18.39
C CYS A 117 -7.21 15.06 18.62
N GLY A 118 -7.46 13.92 19.26
CA GLY A 118 -6.43 12.88 19.38
C GLY A 118 -6.18 12.19 18.02
N PRO A 119 -4.94 11.82 17.64
CA PRO A 119 -4.65 11.22 16.34
C PRO A 119 -5.39 9.91 16.09
N GLN A 120 -5.70 9.15 17.15
CA GLN A 120 -6.50 7.91 17.06
C GLN A 120 -7.98 8.15 16.70
N TYR A 121 -8.45 9.40 16.75
CA TYR A 121 -9.80 9.80 16.36
C TYR A 121 -9.84 10.52 15.01
N ILE A 122 -8.69 10.57 14.32
CA ILE A 122 -8.59 11.13 12.97
C ILE A 122 -8.64 9.99 11.97
N ASP A 123 -9.64 10.03 11.09
CA ASP A 123 -9.69 9.21 9.90
C ASP A 123 -9.13 10.00 8.71
N VAL A 124 -8.20 9.40 7.96
CA VAL A 124 -7.56 10.04 6.81
C VAL A 124 -7.88 9.25 5.55
N GLN A 125 -8.52 9.92 4.60
CA GLN A 125 -8.98 9.31 3.36
C GLN A 125 -8.30 9.93 2.13
N LEU A 126 -8.31 9.18 1.02
CA LEU A 126 -7.98 9.71 -0.31
C LEU A 126 -9.03 10.75 -0.70
N GLY A 127 -8.59 11.97 -1.02
CA GLY A 127 -9.42 13.01 -1.60
C GLY A 127 -9.34 13.03 -3.14
N VAL A 128 -9.90 14.08 -3.73
CA VAL A 128 -9.77 14.32 -5.18
C VAL A 128 -8.40 14.90 -5.52
N GLN A 129 -7.89 14.58 -6.71
CA GLN A 129 -6.66 15.21 -7.26
C GLN A 129 -5.43 15.11 -6.33
N GLY A 130 -5.26 13.98 -5.64
CA GLY A 130 -4.11 13.78 -4.74
C GLY A 130 -4.17 14.55 -3.43
N GLN A 131 -5.35 15.09 -3.07
CA GLN A 131 -5.60 15.63 -1.74
C GLN A 131 -5.80 14.51 -0.72
N ARG A 132 -5.64 14.88 0.55
CA ARG A 132 -6.06 14.07 1.69
C ARG A 132 -7.17 14.78 2.42
N VAL A 133 -8.17 14.02 2.84
CA VAL A 133 -9.21 14.53 3.72
C VAL A 133 -9.00 13.90 5.08
N ALA A 134 -8.89 14.72 6.12
CA ALA A 134 -8.84 14.25 7.50
C ALA A 134 -10.12 14.69 8.23
N GLU A 135 -10.78 13.74 8.88
CA GLU A 135 -12.03 13.97 9.61
C GLU A 135 -11.92 13.38 11.02
N GLY A 136 -12.42 14.11 12.02
CA GLY A 136 -12.35 13.68 13.41
C GLY A 136 -12.91 14.74 14.36
N CYS A 137 -13.42 14.31 15.51
CA CYS A 137 -13.97 15.19 16.55
C CYS A 137 -15.01 16.23 16.06
N GLY A 138 -15.77 15.94 15.00
CA GLY A 138 -16.76 16.85 14.42
C GLY A 138 -16.18 17.91 13.48
N TYR A 139 -14.92 17.79 13.09
CA TYR A 139 -14.24 18.70 12.17
C TYR A 139 -13.65 17.96 10.97
N ARG A 140 -13.39 18.73 9.91
CA ARG A 140 -12.86 18.28 8.63
C ARG A 140 -11.78 19.23 8.14
N ALA A 141 -10.66 18.67 7.71
CA ALA A 141 -9.57 19.39 7.07
C ALA A 141 -9.22 18.73 5.73
N VAL A 142 -8.83 19.55 4.76
CA VAL A 142 -8.33 19.09 3.46
C VAL A 142 -6.87 19.50 3.35
N TYR A 143 -6.04 18.55 2.95
CA TYR A 143 -4.60 18.75 2.79
C TYR A 143 -4.20 18.52 1.34
N MET A 144 -3.26 19.35 0.91
CA MET A 144 -2.59 19.25 -0.35
C MET A 144 -1.13 18.91 -0.11
N MET A 145 -0.59 18.03 -0.95
CA MET A 145 0.84 17.76 -0.93
C MET A 145 1.62 18.90 -1.58
N ARG A 146 2.70 19.34 -0.93
CA ARG A 146 3.67 20.30 -1.48
C ARG A 146 5.06 19.66 -1.45
N CYS A 147 5.71 19.62 -2.61
CA CYS A 147 7.06 19.07 -2.78
C CYS A 147 8.05 20.16 -3.17
N GLY A 148 9.11 20.32 -2.38
CA GLY A 148 10.17 21.31 -2.59
C GLY A 148 11.55 20.75 -2.21
N GLY A 149 11.81 19.49 -2.60
CA GLY A 149 12.94 18.68 -2.12
C GLY A 149 12.43 17.51 -1.28
N THR A 150 11.68 17.81 -0.22
CA THR A 150 10.85 16.85 0.53
C THR A 150 9.37 17.19 0.30
N CYS A 151 8.52 16.18 0.26
CA CYS A 151 7.07 16.37 0.20
C CYS A 151 6.51 16.45 1.62
N SER A 152 5.51 17.31 1.81
CA SER A 152 4.80 17.49 3.07
C SER A 152 3.33 17.76 2.80
N TRP A 153 2.49 17.44 3.78
CA TRP A 153 1.07 17.79 3.76
C TRP A 153 0.88 19.20 4.29
N VAL A 154 0.16 20.02 3.54
CA VAL A 154 -0.15 21.40 3.90
C VAL A 154 -1.66 21.58 3.85
N LEU A 155 -2.21 22.23 4.87
CA LEU A 155 -3.63 22.54 4.92
C LEU A 155 -4.01 23.39 3.68
N SER A 156 -4.97 22.92 2.89
CA SER A 156 -5.36 23.58 1.63
C SER A 156 -6.49 24.59 1.81
N ALA A 157 -7.25 24.49 2.91
CA ALA A 157 -8.37 25.36 3.24
C ALA A 157 -8.58 25.39 4.77
N PRO A 158 -9.24 26.43 5.33
CA PRO A 158 -9.57 26.47 6.75
C PRO A 158 -10.32 25.21 7.21
N VAL A 159 -10.08 24.80 8.45
CA VAL A 159 -10.82 23.70 9.08
C VAL A 159 -12.30 24.04 9.13
N MET A 160 -13.14 23.09 8.73
CA MET A 160 -14.60 23.23 8.72
C MET A 160 -15.22 22.28 9.73
N GLN A 161 -16.41 22.62 10.24
CA GLN A 161 -17.22 21.63 10.92
C GLN A 161 -17.62 20.55 9.92
N ALA A 162 -17.44 19.28 10.30
CA ALA A 162 -17.96 18.18 9.54
C ALA A 162 -19.48 18.26 9.62
N THR A 163 -20.15 18.47 8.49
CA THR A 163 -21.59 18.25 8.42
C THR A 163 -21.85 16.80 8.81
N PRO A 164 -22.78 16.50 9.73
CA PRO A 164 -23.18 15.13 10.01
C PRO A 164 -23.51 14.48 8.67
N THR A 165 -22.76 13.44 8.30
CA THR A 165 -23.08 12.65 7.13
C THR A 165 -24.49 12.13 7.35
N GLU A 166 -25.43 12.58 6.53
CA GLU A 166 -26.81 12.13 6.56
C GLU A 166 -26.78 10.62 6.29
N GLN A 167 -26.86 9.87 7.39
CA GLN A 167 -26.70 8.43 7.44
C GLN A 167 -27.94 7.80 6.81
N GLY A 168 -27.96 7.69 5.48
CA GLY A 168 -28.84 6.79 4.72
C GLY A 168 -30.32 6.80 5.14
N GLY A 169 -30.98 7.96 5.12
CA GLY A 169 -32.44 8.03 5.18
C GLY A 169 -33.03 7.61 3.84
N GLY A 170 -33.48 6.36 3.71
CA GLY A 170 -34.17 5.84 2.53
C GLY A 170 -35.48 6.59 2.26
N GLY A 171 -35.39 7.68 1.50
CA GLY A 171 -36.55 8.37 0.93
C GLY A 171 -37.09 7.59 -0.26
N SER A 172 -38.08 6.73 -0.02
CA SER A 172 -38.92 6.14 -1.06
C SER A 172 -39.76 7.25 -1.72
N TYR A 173 -39.42 7.62 -2.95
CA TYR A 173 -40.31 8.42 -3.79
C TYR A 173 -41.34 7.49 -4.45
N THR A 174 -42.59 7.54 -3.97
CA THR A 174 -43.74 7.00 -4.70
C THR A 174 -44.31 8.10 -5.60
N TYR A 175 -44.36 7.81 -6.90
CA TYR A 175 -45.10 8.59 -7.92
C TYR A 175 -46.61 8.44 -7.73
#